data_AF-A0A7C5NN18-F1
#
_entry.id   AF-A0A7C5NN18-F1
#
_cell.length_a   1.000
_cell.length_b   1.000
_cell.length_c   1.000
_cell.angle_alpha   90.00
_cell.angle_beta   90.00
_cell.angle_gamma   90.00
#
_symmetry.space_group_name_H-M   'P 1'
#
loop_
_entity.id
_entity.type
_entity.pdbx_description
1 polymer ?
#
loop_
_entity_poly.entity_id
_entity_poly.type
_entity_poly.pdbx_seq_one_letter_code
_entity_poly.pdbx_strand_id
1 'polypeptide(L)'
;MRATNRYIEDTQPWKLAKSGEQEKLNEVLFQSTQVLAKAGILLYPVMPRKCRTLLDALGFEGEISINEAKKDVLIKPGTTITKPKALFPKIDLTKLSEALGVTEVPEKKEAKKEEQITINDFAKIELKVGKIVSARKAPNAEKLLLLDVDLGDEKRQLVAGIAKWYTPEELVGKNIVVLTNLKPAVIRGFESQGMLLAADDGENVVLITTDKPIAPGSKIR
;
A
#
# COMPACT_ATOMS: atom_id res chain seq x y z
N MET A 1 15.36 -13.40 -16.90
CA MET A 1 14.16 -13.57 -16.05
C MET A 1 13.05 -12.58 -16.38
N ARG A 2 13.24 -11.26 -16.29
CA ARG A 2 12.15 -10.29 -16.63
C ARG A 2 11.62 -10.44 -18.05
N ALA A 3 12.50 -10.59 -19.04
CA ALA A 3 12.12 -10.80 -20.44
C ALA A 3 11.36 -12.13 -20.65
N THR A 4 11.78 -13.21 -19.97
CA THR A 4 11.10 -14.51 -20.00
C THR A 4 9.71 -14.45 -19.39
N ASN A 5 9.55 -13.71 -18.29
CA ASN A 5 8.25 -13.53 -17.65
C ASN A 5 7.29 -12.76 -18.57
N ARG A 6 7.79 -11.69 -19.21
CA ARG A 6 7.05 -10.94 -20.23
C ARG A 6 6.66 -11.83 -21.41
N TYR A 7 7.57 -12.66 -21.89
CA TYR A 7 7.30 -13.60 -22.97
C TYR A 7 6.15 -14.56 -22.63
N ILE A 8 6.11 -15.12 -21.42
CA ILE A 8 5.02 -16.00 -20.96
C ILE A 8 3.70 -15.22 -20.83
N GLU A 9 3.76 -13.97 -20.36
CA GLU A 9 2.60 -13.09 -20.20
C GLU A 9 1.99 -12.65 -21.54
N ASP A 10 2.83 -12.40 -22.54
CA ASP A 10 2.43 -12.01 -23.89
C ASP A 10 1.90 -13.23 -24.69
N THR A 11 2.56 -14.39 -24.57
CA THR A 11 2.18 -15.62 -25.31
C THR A 11 1.03 -16.39 -24.69
N GLN A 12 0.73 -16.18 -23.41
CA GLN A 12 -0.41 -16.74 -22.67
C GLN A 12 -0.64 -18.24 -22.97
N PRO A 13 0.30 -19.13 -22.61
CA PRO A 13 0.24 -20.55 -22.96
C PRO A 13 -1.02 -21.26 -22.46
N TRP A 14 -1.63 -20.79 -21.36
CA TRP A 14 -2.90 -21.32 -20.86
C TRP A 14 -4.10 -21.04 -21.76
N LYS A 15 -4.05 -19.99 -22.60
CA LYS A 15 -5.07 -19.74 -23.64
C LYS A 15 -4.80 -20.61 -24.87
N LEU A 16 -3.54 -20.72 -25.29
CA LEU A 16 -3.13 -21.58 -26.41
C LEU A 16 -3.48 -23.06 -26.16
N ALA A 17 -3.33 -23.53 -24.92
CA ALA A 17 -3.75 -24.87 -24.52
C ALA A 17 -5.27 -25.09 -24.65
N LYS A 18 -6.07 -24.04 -24.50
CA LYS A 18 -7.54 -24.11 -24.66
C LYS A 18 -7.99 -23.93 -26.11
N SER A 19 -7.25 -23.21 -26.94
CA SER A 19 -7.56 -23.01 -28.36
C SER A 19 -7.14 -24.19 -29.24
N GLY A 20 -6.35 -25.14 -28.72
CA GLY A 20 -5.92 -26.32 -29.47
C GLY A 20 -4.71 -26.07 -30.38
N GLU A 21 -4.05 -24.91 -30.29
CA GLU A 21 -2.82 -24.58 -31.03
C GLU A 21 -1.59 -25.25 -30.40
N GLN A 22 -1.51 -26.59 -30.53
CA GLN A 22 -0.48 -27.40 -29.89
C GLN A 22 0.94 -27.06 -30.33
N GLU A 23 1.15 -26.69 -31.60
CA GLU A 23 2.48 -26.40 -32.14
C GLU A 23 3.11 -25.17 -31.48
N LYS A 24 2.37 -24.06 -31.41
CA LYS A 24 2.82 -22.83 -30.73
C LYS A 24 2.97 -23.03 -29.23
N LEU A 25 2.05 -23.79 -28.62
CA LEU A 25 2.16 -24.12 -27.19
C LEU A 25 3.47 -24.86 -26.89
N ASN A 26 3.80 -25.86 -27.70
CA ASN A 26 5.01 -26.66 -27.56
C ASN A 26 6.26 -25.79 -27.74
N GLU A 27 6.26 -24.88 -28.71
CA GLU A 27 7.36 -23.93 -28.92
C GLU A 27 7.57 -23.02 -27.70
N VAL A 28 6.50 -22.40 -27.19
CA VAL A 28 6.56 -21.52 -26.02
C VAL A 28 7.07 -22.25 -24.78
N LEU A 29 6.57 -23.47 -24.53
CA LEU A 29 6.99 -24.30 -23.39
C LEU A 29 8.43 -24.78 -23.54
N PHE A 30 8.84 -25.15 -24.75
CA PHE A 30 10.21 -25.55 -25.04
C PHE A 30 11.18 -24.40 -24.78
N GLN A 31 10.93 -23.22 -25.35
CA GLN A 31 11.77 -22.03 -25.15
C GLN A 31 11.84 -21.62 -23.68
N SER A 32 10.70 -21.63 -22.98
CA SER A 32 10.64 -21.31 -21.55
C SER A 32 11.50 -22.28 -20.72
N THR A 33 11.44 -23.57 -21.06
CA THR A 33 12.24 -24.62 -20.42
C THR A 33 13.74 -24.43 -20.66
N GLN A 34 14.15 -24.11 -21.90
CA GLN A 34 15.57 -23.85 -22.21
C GLN A 34 16.09 -22.65 -21.43
N VAL A 35 15.32 -21.57 -21.36
CA VAL A 35 15.72 -20.36 -20.62
C VAL A 35 15.80 -20.62 -19.12
N LEU A 36 14.90 -21.41 -18.55
CA LEU A 36 14.96 -21.83 -17.15
C LEU A 36 16.19 -22.69 -16.85
N ALA A 37 16.54 -23.63 -17.72
CA ALA A 37 17.75 -24.44 -17.58
C ALA A 37 19.02 -23.57 -17.65
N LYS A 38 19.10 -22.64 -18.62
CA LYS A 38 20.20 -21.66 -18.72
C LYS A 38 20.32 -20.81 -17.46
N ALA A 39 19.20 -20.30 -16.94
CA ALA A 39 19.19 -19.52 -15.72
C ALA A 39 19.65 -20.35 -14.50
N GLY A 40 19.25 -21.62 -14.41
CA GLY A 40 19.69 -22.53 -13.36
C GLY A 40 21.21 -22.73 -13.35
N ILE A 41 21.82 -22.94 -14.53
CA ILE A 41 23.27 -23.08 -14.68
C ILE A 41 24.00 -21.78 -14.29
N LEU A 42 23.54 -20.64 -14.81
CA LEU A 42 24.20 -19.34 -14.59
C LEU A 42 24.07 -18.85 -13.14
N LEU A 43 22.98 -19.15 -12.45
CA LEU A 43 22.76 -18.77 -11.05
C LEU A 43 23.38 -19.77 -10.06
N TYR A 44 23.89 -20.91 -10.54
CA TYR A 44 24.45 -21.96 -9.70
C TYR A 44 25.57 -21.47 -8.75
N PRO A 45 26.53 -20.60 -9.17
CA PRO A 45 27.57 -20.10 -8.28
C PRO A 45 27.04 -19.29 -7.08
N VAL A 46 25.85 -18.70 -7.20
CA VAL A 46 25.24 -17.86 -6.16
C VAL A 46 24.28 -18.66 -5.28
N MET A 47 23.53 -19.60 -5.87
CA MET A 47 22.46 -20.33 -5.18
C MET A 47 22.44 -21.82 -5.59
N PRO A 48 23.49 -22.59 -5.26
CA PRO A 48 23.70 -23.94 -5.82
C PRO A 48 22.59 -24.91 -5.44
N ARG A 49 22.09 -24.85 -4.19
CA ARG A 49 21.02 -25.75 -3.71
C ARG A 49 19.73 -25.57 -4.51
N LYS A 50 19.29 -24.32 -4.70
CA LYS A 50 18.03 -24.00 -5.39
C LYS A 50 18.15 -24.23 -6.89
N CYS A 51 19.29 -23.90 -7.49
CA CYS A 51 19.56 -24.23 -8.88
C CYS A 51 19.58 -25.73 -9.14
N ARG A 52 20.16 -26.54 -8.23
CA ARG A 52 20.14 -27.99 -8.35
C ARG A 52 18.72 -28.54 -8.34
N THR A 53 17.88 -28.10 -7.38
CA THR A 53 16.46 -28.48 -7.34
C THR A 53 15.70 -28.10 -8.62
N LEU A 54 15.99 -26.93 -9.20
CA LEU A 54 15.39 -26.51 -10.48
C LEU A 54 15.84 -27.43 -11.63
N LEU A 55 17.14 -27.66 -11.78
CA LEU A 55 17.70 -28.46 -12.86
C LEU A 55 17.26 -29.92 -12.79
N ASP A 56 17.20 -30.51 -11.59
CA ASP A 56 16.67 -31.85 -11.38
C ASP A 56 15.18 -31.93 -11.76
N ALA A 57 14.39 -30.88 -11.44
CA ALA A 57 12.98 -30.83 -11.81
C ALA A 57 12.76 -30.76 -13.33
N LEU A 58 13.67 -30.09 -14.05
CA LEU A 58 13.68 -30.01 -15.51
C LEU A 58 14.25 -31.26 -16.19
N GLY A 59 14.81 -32.21 -15.44
CA GLY A 59 15.46 -33.41 -15.99
C GLY A 59 16.78 -33.11 -16.69
N PHE A 60 17.54 -32.12 -16.22
CA PHE A 60 18.83 -31.75 -16.78
C PHE A 60 19.94 -32.72 -16.33
N GLU A 61 20.57 -33.40 -17.28
CA GLU A 61 21.63 -34.39 -17.04
C GLU A 61 23.05 -33.89 -17.39
N GLY A 62 23.17 -32.65 -17.86
CA GLY A 62 24.45 -32.07 -18.29
C GLY A 62 25.33 -31.58 -17.14
N GLU A 63 26.55 -31.17 -17.48
CA GLU A 63 27.44 -30.51 -16.53
C GLU A 63 27.01 -29.08 -16.27
N ILE A 64 27.09 -28.65 -15.00
CA ILE A 64 26.76 -27.28 -14.61
C ILE A 64 27.98 -26.40 -14.91
N SER A 65 28.12 -25.98 -16.16
CA SER A 65 29.22 -25.14 -16.63
C SER A 65 28.73 -24.01 -17.54
N ILE A 66 29.49 -22.91 -17.58
CA ILE A 66 29.18 -21.78 -18.47
C ILE A 66 29.20 -22.21 -19.94
N ASN A 67 30.07 -23.16 -20.30
CA ASN A 67 30.12 -23.70 -21.65
C ASN A 67 28.85 -24.47 -22.01
N GLU A 68 28.30 -25.24 -21.06
CA GLU A 68 27.04 -25.95 -21.28
C GLU A 68 25.88 -24.97 -21.49
N ALA A 69 25.82 -23.89 -20.71
CA ALA A 69 24.78 -22.85 -20.84
C ALA A 69 24.75 -22.14 -22.21
N LYS A 70 25.84 -22.21 -23.00
CA LYS A 70 25.90 -21.63 -24.35
C LYS A 70 25.17 -22.45 -25.40
N LYS A 71 24.87 -23.74 -25.13
CA LYS A 71 24.16 -24.58 -26.10
C LYS A 71 22.74 -24.08 -26.32
N ASP A 72 22.24 -24.28 -27.54
CA ASP A 72 20.87 -23.88 -27.88
C ASP A 72 19.83 -24.82 -27.27
N VAL A 73 20.18 -26.11 -27.14
CA VAL A 73 19.33 -27.14 -26.55
C VAL A 73 20.04 -27.74 -25.33
N LEU A 74 19.50 -27.45 -24.15
CA LEU A 74 19.91 -28.02 -22.86
C LEU A 74 19.00 -29.18 -22.45
N ILE A 75 17.68 -29.01 -22.61
CA ILE A 75 16.70 -30.04 -22.30
C ILE A 75 16.25 -30.67 -23.61
N LYS A 76 16.44 -31.98 -23.75
CA LYS A 76 16.07 -32.71 -24.96
C LYS A 76 14.54 -32.85 -25.05
N PRO A 77 13.95 -32.77 -26.26
CA PRO A 77 12.55 -33.11 -26.44
C PRO A 77 12.25 -34.54 -25.95
N GLY A 78 11.14 -34.72 -25.23
CA GLY A 78 10.76 -36.00 -24.64
C GLY A 78 11.26 -36.23 -23.21
N THR A 79 12.03 -35.32 -22.63
CA THR A 79 12.41 -35.39 -21.21
C THR A 79 11.18 -35.17 -20.31
N THR A 80 10.99 -36.05 -19.34
CA THR A 80 9.92 -35.94 -18.35
C THR A 80 10.25 -34.87 -17.32
N ILE A 81 9.42 -33.82 -17.25
CA ILE A 81 9.54 -32.75 -16.26
C ILE A 81 8.76 -33.14 -15.00
N THR A 82 9.37 -32.97 -13.83
CA THR A 82 8.70 -33.16 -12.54
C THR A 82 8.27 -31.83 -11.96
N LYS A 83 7.15 -31.80 -11.22
CA LYS A 83 6.65 -30.57 -10.59
C LYS A 83 7.51 -30.24 -9.35
N PRO A 84 8.35 -29.19 -9.35
CA PRO A 84 9.16 -28.87 -8.18
C PRO A 84 8.29 -28.33 -7.05
N LYS A 85 8.72 -28.56 -5.80
CA LYS A 85 8.25 -27.76 -4.66
C LYS A 85 8.65 -26.30 -4.88
N ALA A 86 7.88 -25.36 -4.33
CA ALA A 86 8.16 -23.93 -4.47
C ALA A 86 9.63 -23.63 -4.12
N LEU A 87 10.40 -23.15 -5.11
CA LEU A 87 11.85 -22.94 -4.96
C LEU A 87 12.14 -21.87 -3.91
N PHE A 88 11.33 -20.81 -3.88
CA PHE A 88 11.41 -19.71 -2.93
C PHE A 88 10.06 -19.56 -2.22
N PRO A 89 9.80 -20.34 -1.16
CA PRO A 89 8.63 -20.09 -0.33
C PRO A 89 8.72 -18.67 0.25
N LYS A 90 7.58 -18.00 0.40
CA LYS A 90 7.54 -16.68 1.05
C LYS A 90 8.18 -16.82 2.43
N ILE A 91 9.14 -15.95 2.70
CA ILE A 91 9.81 -15.92 4.00
C ILE A 91 8.80 -15.36 5.01
N ASP A 92 8.55 -16.11 6.05
CA ASP A 92 7.81 -15.63 7.21
C ASP A 92 8.79 -14.81 8.07
N LEU A 93 8.63 -13.49 8.04
CA LEU A 93 9.52 -12.56 8.72
C LEU A 93 9.52 -12.77 10.24
N THR A 94 8.40 -13.26 10.81
CA THR A 94 8.28 -13.54 12.25
C THR A 94 9.17 -14.71 12.67
N LYS A 95 9.13 -15.80 11.90
CA LYS A 95 9.98 -16.98 12.12
C LYS A 95 11.45 -16.70 11.81
N LEU A 96 11.73 -15.80 10.86
CA LEU A 96 13.09 -15.40 10.55
C LEU A 96 13.70 -14.51 11.66
N SER A 97 12.93 -13.61 12.26
CA SER A 97 13.40 -12.81 13.40
C SER A 97 13.67 -13.66 14.64
N GLU A 98 12.84 -14.67 14.89
CA GLU A 98 13.06 -15.66 15.96
C GLU A 98 14.33 -16.49 15.72
N ALA A 99 14.55 -16.95 14.49
CA ALA A 99 15.73 -17.75 14.14
C ALA A 99 17.05 -16.96 14.14
N LEU A 100 17.00 -15.64 13.94
CA LEU A 100 18.17 -14.76 13.89
C LEU A 100 18.45 -14.02 15.21
N GLY A 101 17.61 -14.20 16.23
CA GLY A 101 17.82 -13.59 17.55
C GLY A 101 17.77 -12.06 17.57
N VAL A 102 17.06 -11.46 16.60
CA VAL A 102 16.90 -10.01 16.50
C VAL A 102 15.54 -9.62 17.08
N THR A 103 15.55 -8.95 18.23
CA THR A 103 14.33 -8.47 18.93
C THR A 103 13.70 -7.23 18.32
N GLU A 104 14.35 -6.61 17.35
CA GLU A 104 13.82 -5.46 16.62
C GLU A 104 13.70 -5.80 15.14
N VAL A 105 12.48 -6.18 14.75
CA VAL A 105 12.04 -6.09 13.37
C VAL A 105 12.16 -4.61 13.00
N PRO A 106 13.01 -4.19 12.03
CA PRO A 106 12.84 -2.87 11.47
C PRO A 106 11.45 -2.89 10.85
N GLU A 107 10.54 -2.15 11.48
CA GLU A 107 9.21 -1.92 10.94
C GLU A 107 9.43 -1.26 9.58
N LYS A 108 9.41 -2.07 8.53
CA LYS A 108 9.09 -1.57 7.21
C LYS A 108 7.69 -1.02 7.39
N LYS A 109 7.60 0.28 7.64
CA LYS A 109 6.59 1.13 7.04
C LYS A 109 6.68 0.85 5.53
N GLU A 110 6.10 -0.27 5.11
CA GLU A 110 5.43 -0.29 3.83
C GLU A 110 4.52 0.92 3.92
N ALA A 111 4.93 1.99 3.24
CA ALA A 111 3.99 2.98 2.78
C ALA A 111 2.91 2.13 2.12
N LYS A 112 1.81 1.90 2.86
CA LYS A 112 0.56 1.43 2.28
C LYS A 112 0.47 2.27 1.02
N LYS A 113 0.48 1.63 -0.15
CA LYS A 113 -0.16 2.26 -1.29
C LYS A 113 -1.57 2.48 -0.78
N GLU A 114 -1.83 3.70 -0.32
CA GLU A 114 -3.16 4.14 0.02
C GLU A 114 -4.00 3.74 -1.19
N GLU A 115 -5.01 2.90 -0.96
CA GLU A 115 -5.93 2.55 -2.02
C GLU A 115 -6.43 3.87 -2.59
N GLN A 116 -6.14 4.11 -3.87
CA GLN A 116 -6.50 5.37 -4.51
C GLN A 116 -8.02 5.47 -4.48
N ILE A 117 -8.53 6.43 -3.72
CA ILE A 117 -9.96 6.68 -3.64
C ILE A 117 -10.45 7.33 -4.93
N THR A 118 -11.69 7.06 -5.29
CA THR A 118 -12.31 7.73 -6.45
C THR A 118 -12.84 9.10 -6.05
N ILE A 119 -13.08 9.98 -7.04
CA ILE A 119 -13.72 11.28 -6.78
C ILE A 119 -15.11 11.14 -6.14
N ASN A 120 -15.78 10.01 -6.38
CA ASN A 120 -17.06 9.68 -5.75
C ASN A 120 -16.93 9.47 -4.25
N ASP A 121 -15.78 8.99 -3.77
CA ASP A 121 -15.53 8.83 -2.34
C ASP A 121 -15.31 10.19 -1.68
N PHE A 122 -14.62 11.11 -2.35
CA PHE A 122 -14.53 12.51 -1.89
C PHE A 122 -15.91 13.19 -1.90
N ALA A 123 -16.76 12.94 -2.90
CA ALA A 123 -18.11 13.49 -2.96
C ALA A 123 -19.03 13.02 -1.82
N LYS A 124 -18.73 11.88 -1.18
CA LYS A 124 -19.43 11.42 0.04
C LYS A 124 -19.05 12.22 1.28
N ILE A 125 -17.97 13.00 1.24
CA ILE A 125 -17.46 13.76 2.38
C ILE A 125 -17.98 15.19 2.26
N GLU A 126 -18.75 15.66 3.24
CA GLU A 126 -19.24 17.04 3.25
C GLU A 126 -18.32 17.94 4.05
N LEU A 127 -17.50 18.69 3.35
CA LEU A 127 -16.61 19.70 3.93
C LEU A 127 -17.19 21.10 3.71
N LYS A 128 -17.28 21.88 4.80
CA LYS A 128 -17.70 23.29 4.77
C LYS A 128 -16.69 24.17 5.48
N VAL A 129 -16.61 25.43 5.07
CA VAL A 129 -15.88 26.47 5.80
C VAL A 129 -16.77 26.98 6.93
N GLY A 130 -16.26 26.98 8.15
CA GLY A 130 -16.94 27.50 9.33
C GLY A 130 -16.12 28.58 10.02
N LYS A 131 -16.80 29.52 10.67
CA LYS A 131 -16.16 30.57 11.47
C LYS A 131 -16.32 30.25 12.95
N ILE A 132 -15.23 30.27 13.70
CA ILE A 132 -15.26 30.01 15.15
C ILE A 132 -15.87 31.24 15.85
N VAL A 133 -17.01 31.04 16.54
CA VAL A 133 -17.71 32.08 17.29
C VAL A 133 -17.21 32.14 18.72
N SER A 134 -17.03 30.98 19.35
CA SER A 134 -16.49 30.86 20.71
C SER A 134 -15.59 29.63 20.83
N ALA A 135 -14.57 29.76 21.66
CA ALA A 135 -13.68 28.67 22.04
C ALA A 135 -13.54 28.65 23.56
N ARG A 136 -13.60 27.47 24.17
CA ARG A 136 -13.45 27.27 25.62
C ARG A 136 -12.63 26.02 25.91
N LYS A 137 -11.87 26.02 27.00
CA LYS A 137 -11.19 24.79 27.45
C LYS A 137 -12.21 23.81 28.03
N ALA A 138 -12.05 22.52 27.74
CA ALA A 138 -12.89 21.51 28.33
C ALA A 138 -12.52 21.34 29.82
N PRO A 139 -13.46 21.47 30.77
CA PRO A 139 -13.17 21.44 32.21
C PRO A 139 -12.59 20.09 32.67
N ASN A 140 -12.91 18.99 31.97
CA ASN A 140 -12.45 17.64 32.31
C ASN A 140 -11.35 17.12 31.36
N ALA A 141 -10.77 17.98 30.51
CA ALA A 141 -9.76 17.54 29.54
C ALA A 141 -8.81 18.66 29.12
N GLU A 142 -7.60 18.66 29.70
CA GLU A 142 -6.57 19.66 29.42
C GLU A 142 -6.12 19.76 27.95
N LYS A 143 -6.30 18.67 27.19
CA LYS A 143 -5.91 18.60 25.77
C LYS A 143 -7.05 18.97 24.80
N LEU A 144 -8.27 19.21 25.28
CA LEU A 144 -9.45 19.44 24.44
C LEU A 144 -9.98 20.88 24.55
N LEU A 145 -10.37 21.44 23.41
CA LEU A 145 -11.12 22.69 23.30
C LEU A 145 -12.52 22.40 22.77
N LEU A 146 -13.49 23.10 23.34
CA LEU A 146 -14.87 23.18 22.88
C LEU A 146 -14.99 24.40 21.98
N LEU A 147 -15.37 24.18 20.74
CA LEU A 147 -15.47 25.20 19.71
C LEU A 147 -16.91 25.28 19.22
N ASP A 148 -17.49 26.47 19.27
CA ASP A 148 -18.77 26.77 18.63
C ASP A 148 -18.47 27.37 17.26
N VAL A 149 -18.84 26.65 16.21
CA VAL A 149 -18.54 27.03 14.82
C VAL A 149 -19.82 27.38 14.09
N ASP A 150 -19.81 28.55 13.47
CA ASP A 150 -20.87 29.04 12.59
C ASP A 150 -20.59 28.57 11.16
N LEU A 151 -21.52 27.78 10.62
CA LEU A 151 -21.50 27.28 9.25
C LEU A 151 -22.42 28.11 8.34
N GLY A 152 -22.80 29.32 8.74
CA GLY A 152 -23.71 30.21 8.01
C GLY A 152 -25.17 29.88 8.27
N ASP A 153 -25.58 28.65 7.95
CA ASP A 153 -26.97 28.20 8.10
C ASP A 153 -27.27 27.69 9.52
N GLU A 154 -26.25 27.15 10.20
CA GLU A 154 -26.37 26.50 11.51
C GLU A 154 -25.10 26.69 12.34
N LYS A 155 -25.23 26.58 13.66
CA LYS A 155 -24.09 26.55 14.60
C LYS A 155 -23.92 25.15 15.15
N ARG A 156 -22.68 24.68 15.19
CA ARG A 156 -22.35 23.35 15.71
C ARG A 156 -21.24 23.42 16.74
N GLN A 157 -21.35 22.54 17.73
CA GLN A 157 -20.30 22.33 18.72
C GLN A 157 -19.33 21.26 18.22
N LEU A 158 -18.04 21.61 18.22
CA LEU A 158 -16.94 20.70 17.91
C LEU A 158 -16.05 20.53 19.13
N VAL A 159 -15.54 19.32 19.33
CA VAL A 159 -14.52 19.03 20.33
C VAL A 159 -13.20 18.77 19.61
N ALA A 160 -12.21 19.64 19.83
CA ALA A 160 -10.94 19.58 19.14
C ALA A 160 -9.78 19.33 20.10
N GLY A 161 -8.89 18.39 19.75
CA GLY A 161 -7.72 18.03 20.54
C GLY A 161 -6.54 18.99 20.46
N ILE A 162 -6.76 20.27 20.15
CA ILE A 162 -5.71 21.22 19.76
C ILE A 162 -5.24 22.17 20.88
N ALA A 163 -5.65 21.91 22.14
CA ALA A 163 -5.41 22.82 23.25
C ALA A 163 -3.92 23.06 23.59
N LYS A 164 -3.02 22.20 23.09
CA LYS A 164 -1.57 22.34 23.25
C LYS A 164 -0.94 23.36 22.29
N TRP A 165 -1.57 23.58 21.13
CA TRP A 165 -1.02 24.39 20.04
C TRP A 165 -1.75 25.72 19.87
N TYR A 166 -3.02 25.81 20.28
CA TYR A 166 -3.81 27.03 20.15
C TYR A 166 -4.47 27.42 21.46
N THR A 167 -4.47 28.73 21.73
CA THR A 167 -5.27 29.31 22.79
C THR A 167 -6.69 29.60 22.30
N PRO A 168 -7.72 29.59 23.19
CA PRO A 168 -9.09 29.91 22.78
C PRO A 168 -9.23 31.28 22.11
N GLU A 169 -8.48 32.27 22.58
CA GLU A 169 -8.51 33.65 22.09
C GLU A 169 -8.04 33.75 20.63
N GLU A 170 -7.01 32.99 20.27
CA GLU A 170 -6.49 32.95 18.89
C GLU A 170 -7.44 32.25 17.90
N LEU A 171 -8.37 31.45 18.40
CA LEU A 171 -9.29 30.69 17.56
C LEU A 171 -10.55 31.48 17.21
N VAL A 172 -11.00 32.36 18.11
CA VAL A 172 -12.20 33.16 17.88
C VAL A 172 -12.04 34.04 16.64
N GLY A 173 -13.00 33.94 15.72
CA GLY A 173 -13.02 34.70 14.47
C GLY A 173 -12.26 34.06 13.30
N LYS A 174 -11.49 32.98 13.52
CA LYS A 174 -10.81 32.26 12.43
C LYS A 174 -11.80 31.44 11.59
N ASN A 175 -11.51 31.36 10.29
CA ASN A 175 -12.16 30.44 9.38
C ASN A 175 -11.41 29.10 9.40
N ILE A 176 -12.15 28.00 9.53
CA ILE A 176 -11.63 26.65 9.55
C ILE A 176 -12.43 25.75 8.62
N VAL A 177 -11.82 24.64 8.21
CA VAL A 177 -12.51 23.59 7.46
C VAL A 177 -13.10 22.57 8.42
N VAL A 178 -14.39 22.28 8.26
CA VAL A 178 -15.16 21.35 9.10
C VAL A 178 -15.81 20.29 8.25
N LEU A 179 -15.67 19.04 8.70
CA LEU A 179 -16.43 17.89 8.22
C LEU A 179 -17.80 17.84 8.89
N THR A 180 -18.86 18.02 8.10
CA THR A 180 -20.22 18.21 8.61
C THR A 180 -21.11 16.96 8.55
N ASN A 181 -20.78 15.96 7.74
CA ASN A 181 -21.58 14.74 7.62
C ASN A 181 -21.02 13.55 8.41
N LEU A 182 -20.16 13.81 9.40
CA LEU A 182 -19.70 12.80 10.34
C LEU A 182 -20.77 12.54 11.41
N LYS A 183 -20.93 11.27 11.82
CA LYS A 183 -21.81 10.93 12.94
C LYS A 183 -21.33 11.64 14.21
N PRO A 184 -22.24 12.23 15.01
CA PRO A 184 -21.86 12.82 16.29
C PRO A 184 -21.15 11.81 17.19
N ALA A 185 -20.09 12.26 17.86
CA ALA A 185 -19.30 11.43 18.77
C ALA A 185 -19.19 12.10 20.14
N VAL A 186 -19.35 11.33 21.22
CA VAL A 186 -19.17 11.83 22.59
C VAL A 186 -17.71 11.62 23.00
N ILE A 187 -16.98 12.72 23.19
CA ILE A 187 -15.57 12.72 23.57
C ILE A 187 -15.49 13.31 24.99
N ARG A 188 -15.13 12.46 25.96
CA ARG A 188 -14.97 12.84 27.37
C ARG A 188 -16.18 13.60 27.95
N GLY A 189 -17.39 13.17 27.57
CA GLY A 189 -18.66 13.73 28.06
C GLY A 189 -19.20 14.92 27.25
N PHE A 190 -18.48 15.38 26.21
CA PHE A 190 -18.94 16.44 25.31
C PHE A 190 -19.29 15.87 23.94
N GLU A 191 -20.42 16.30 23.38
CA GLU A 191 -20.82 15.93 22.02
C GLU A 191 -20.04 16.77 21.00
N SER A 192 -19.44 16.08 20.01
CA SER A 192 -18.81 16.69 18.84
C SER A 192 -19.63 16.37 17.59
N GLN A 193 -20.18 17.38 16.95
CA GLN A 193 -21.08 17.26 15.79
C GLN A 193 -20.36 17.49 14.45
N GLY A 194 -19.07 17.20 14.45
CA GLY A 194 -18.17 17.34 13.31
C GLY A 194 -16.72 17.20 13.72
N MET A 195 -15.85 17.42 12.74
CA MET A 195 -14.41 17.36 12.92
C MET A 195 -13.77 18.52 12.17
N LEU A 196 -12.90 19.28 12.85
CA LEU A 196 -12.04 20.24 12.16
C LEU A 196 -10.86 19.53 11.51
N LEU A 197 -10.37 20.08 10.41
CA LEU A 197 -9.20 19.56 9.73
C LEU A 197 -7.94 20.35 10.10
N ALA A 198 -6.86 19.64 10.36
CA ALA A 198 -5.55 20.19 10.65
C ALA A 198 -4.47 19.35 9.97
N ALA A 199 -3.38 20.00 9.56
CA ALA A 199 -2.14 19.34 9.19
C ALA A 199 -1.35 19.02 10.46
N ASP A 200 -0.86 17.78 10.57
CA ASP A 200 -0.07 17.28 11.70
C ASP A 200 1.20 16.60 11.14
N ASP A 201 2.37 17.12 11.50
CA ASP A 201 3.68 16.57 11.12
C ASP A 201 4.35 15.78 12.26
N GLY A 202 3.64 15.58 13.38
CA GLY A 202 4.13 14.92 14.59
C GLY A 202 4.71 15.89 15.63
N GLU A 203 5.17 17.07 15.22
CA GLU A 203 5.72 18.12 16.09
C GLU A 203 4.75 19.29 16.23
N ASN A 204 4.08 19.67 15.13
CA ASN A 204 3.23 20.84 14.99
C ASN A 204 1.85 20.46 14.44
N VAL A 205 0.82 21.13 14.95
CA VAL A 205 -0.55 21.02 14.44
C VAL A 205 -0.99 22.37 13.89
N VAL A 206 -1.28 22.43 12.58
CA VAL A 206 -1.69 23.65 11.88
C VAL A 206 -3.10 23.51 11.34
N LEU A 207 -4.00 24.42 11.72
CA LEU A 207 -5.38 24.38 11.25
C LEU A 207 -5.48 24.65 9.75
N ILE A 208 -6.27 23.84 9.05
CA ILE A 208 -6.55 24.06 7.64
C ILE A 208 -7.58 25.19 7.51
N THR A 209 -7.21 26.22 6.77
CA THR A 209 -8.02 27.41 6.51
C THR A 209 -8.05 27.73 5.01
N THR A 210 -8.78 28.77 4.63
CA THR A 210 -8.83 29.26 3.25
C THR A 210 -7.81 30.37 3.06
N ASP A 211 -7.16 30.41 1.91
CA ASP A 211 -6.19 31.47 1.53
C ASP A 211 -6.80 32.88 1.64
N LYS A 212 -8.11 32.98 1.39
CA LYS A 212 -8.87 34.23 1.48
C LYS A 212 -10.09 34.05 2.38
N PRO A 213 -10.55 35.09 3.08
CA PRO A 213 -11.81 35.03 3.81
C PRO A 213 -12.95 34.74 2.83
N ILE A 214 -13.77 33.75 3.18
CA ILE A 214 -14.96 33.37 2.43
C ILE A 214 -16.13 33.28 3.40
N ALA A 215 -17.35 33.37 2.89
CA ALA A 215 -18.56 33.28 3.69
C ALA A 215 -18.64 31.92 4.43
N PRO A 216 -19.01 31.90 5.73
CA PRO A 216 -19.32 30.67 6.43
C PRO A 216 -20.38 29.85 5.68
N GLY A 217 -20.25 28.53 5.70
CA GLY A 217 -21.13 27.60 4.99
C GLY A 217 -20.70 27.26 3.57
N SER A 218 -19.67 27.92 3.05
CA SER A 218 -19.12 27.62 1.72
C SER A 218 -18.64 26.17 1.64
N LYS A 219 -19.12 25.43 0.63
CA LYS A 219 -18.72 24.04 0.36
C LYS A 219 -17.32 23.97 -0.27
N ILE A 220 -16.54 23.00 0.18
CA ILE A 220 -15.22 22.66 -0.40
C ILE A 220 -15.42 21.61 -1.49
N ARG A 221 -14.72 21.79 -2.61
CA ARG A 221 -14.77 20.94 -3.79
C ARG A 221 -13.41 20.88 -4.47
#